data_AF-A0A4Y2K1Q2-F1
#
_entry.id   AF-A0A4Y2K1Q2-F1
#
_cell.length_a   1.000
_cell.length_b   1.000
_cell.length_c   1.000
_cell.angle_alpha   90.00
_cell.angle_beta   90.00
_cell.angle_gamma   90.00
#
_symmetry.space_group_name_H-M   'P 1'
#
loop_
_entity.id
_entity.type
_entity.pdbx_description
1 polymer ?
#
loop_
_entity_poly.entity_id
_entity_poly.type
_entity_poly.pdbx_seq_one_letter_code
_entity_poly.pdbx_strand_id
1 'polypeptide(L)'
;MDLTTIENALQVRFGDSHLTQFYRTELKMRRQKPGKSLQVLAADVERLRSLAYAECPQDVRDSLAAQYFVDAIKDEDTQHATRLMDAKDLKSALAYSMKYGAAKTAFKTSRNVRSIEIEDGTWKEKDEKFDCLLKTLEKLLNCHVAGKKTPRRNPNVTCWKCKKRGRYKGSARRFRPTGKTNVWPSYGAKAAFTQ
;
A
#
# COMPACT_ATOMS: atom_id res chain seq x y z
N MET A 1 20.81 -47.77 -36.95
CA MET A 1 19.99 -47.25 -35.84
C MET A 1 20.93 -47.08 -34.66
N ASP A 2 21.15 -45.85 -34.20
CA ASP A 2 22.08 -45.55 -33.11
C ASP A 2 21.40 -45.73 -31.74
N LEU A 3 22.15 -46.11 -30.71
CA LEU A 3 21.64 -46.34 -29.35
C LEU A 3 20.96 -45.09 -28.80
N THR A 4 21.54 -43.92 -29.05
CA THR A 4 21.00 -42.61 -28.64
C THR A 4 19.63 -42.33 -29.26
N THR A 5 19.35 -42.87 -30.45
CA THR A 5 18.06 -42.70 -31.13
C THR A 5 16.98 -43.56 -30.49
N ILE A 6 17.35 -44.76 -30.02
CA ILE A 6 16.45 -45.67 -29.30
C ILE A 6 16.17 -45.13 -27.89
N GLU A 7 17.19 -44.64 -27.18
CA GLU A 7 17.05 -44.01 -25.86
C GLU A 7 16.12 -42.79 -25.92
N ASN A 8 16.30 -41.89 -26.89
CA ASN A 8 15.43 -40.73 -27.06
C ASN A 8 13.98 -41.12 -27.41
N ALA A 9 13.78 -42.12 -28.28
CA ALA A 9 12.45 -42.60 -28.63
C ALA A 9 11.72 -43.22 -27.43
N LEU A 10 12.45 -43.95 -26.57
CA LEU A 10 11.92 -44.51 -25.32
C LEU A 10 11.64 -43.40 -24.31
N GLN A 11 12.52 -42.41 -24.15
CA GLN A 11 12.33 -41.26 -23.28
C GLN A 11 11.12 -40.42 -23.69
N VAL A 12 10.86 -40.25 -24.99
CA VAL A 12 9.69 -39.50 -25.49
C VAL A 12 8.39 -40.28 -25.26
N ARG A 13 8.40 -41.61 -25.41
CA ARG A 13 7.17 -42.43 -25.28
C ARG A 13 6.85 -42.88 -23.87
N PHE A 14 7.87 -43.13 -23.06
CA PHE A 14 7.76 -43.73 -21.73
C PHE A 14 8.49 -42.93 -20.66
N GLY A 15 9.20 -41.86 -21.01
CA GLY A 15 9.91 -41.06 -20.03
C GLY A 15 8.96 -40.25 -19.15
N ASP A 16 9.42 -39.98 -17.94
CA ASP A 16 8.65 -39.32 -16.88
C ASP A 16 8.39 -37.82 -17.12
N SER A 17 8.66 -37.31 -18.33
CA SER A 17 8.45 -35.91 -18.70
C SER A 17 6.99 -35.49 -18.52
N HIS A 18 6.05 -36.33 -18.96
CA HIS A 18 4.62 -36.09 -18.77
C HIS A 18 4.19 -36.12 -17.29
N LEU A 19 4.79 -37.02 -16.51
CA LEU A 19 4.55 -37.12 -15.08
C LEU A 19 5.11 -35.89 -14.33
N THR A 20 6.27 -35.40 -14.74
CA THR A 20 6.90 -34.18 -14.22
C THR A 20 6.04 -32.95 -14.51
N GLN A 21 5.46 -32.84 -15.71
CA GLN A 21 4.53 -31.77 -16.07
C GLN A 21 3.25 -31.80 -15.23
N PHE A 22 2.72 -32.99 -14.95
CA PHE A 22 1.58 -33.17 -14.07
C PHE A 22 1.87 -32.60 -12.68
N TYR A 23 3.01 -32.95 -12.07
CA TYR A 23 3.37 -32.43 -10.74
C TYR A 23 3.64 -30.93 -10.74
N ARG A 24 4.22 -30.36 -11.80
CA ARG A 24 4.37 -28.89 -11.95
C ARG A 24 3.01 -28.19 -11.93
N THR A 25 2.02 -28.77 -12.62
CA THR A 25 0.66 -28.24 -12.67
C THR A 25 -0.02 -28.38 -11.31
N GLU A 26 0.11 -29.53 -10.68
CA GLU A 26 -0.43 -29.78 -9.34
C GLU A 26 0.14 -28.80 -8.31
N LEU A 27 1.44 -28.52 -8.37
CA LEU A 27 2.15 -27.57 -7.52
C LEU A 27 1.66 -26.12 -7.73
N LYS A 28 1.48 -25.68 -8.98
CA LYS A 28 0.91 -24.35 -9.32
C LYS A 28 -0.50 -24.15 -8.77
N MET A 29 -1.31 -25.20 -8.77
CA MET A 29 -2.70 -25.16 -8.32
C MET A 29 -2.84 -25.39 -6.80
N ARG A 30 -1.75 -25.64 -6.07
CA ARG A 30 -1.83 -25.88 -4.63
C ARG A 30 -2.27 -24.62 -3.88
N ARG A 31 -3.22 -24.85 -2.97
CA ARG A 31 -3.73 -23.88 -2.01
C ARG A 31 -3.92 -24.57 -0.65
N GLN A 32 -3.65 -23.85 0.43
CA GLN A 32 -3.85 -24.32 1.79
C GLN A 32 -5.33 -24.62 2.03
N LYS A 33 -5.65 -25.86 2.43
CA LYS A 33 -7.02 -26.22 2.79
C LYS A 33 -7.41 -25.59 4.13
N PRO A 34 -8.69 -25.22 4.35
CA PRO A 34 -9.17 -24.73 5.64
C PRO A 34 -8.81 -25.73 6.76
N GLY A 35 -8.34 -25.22 7.91
CA GLY A 35 -7.99 -26.04 9.06
C GLY A 35 -6.68 -26.84 8.95
N LYS A 36 -6.01 -26.87 7.79
CA LYS A 36 -4.67 -27.49 7.66
C LYS A 36 -3.58 -26.53 8.13
N SER A 37 -2.60 -27.06 8.86
CA SER A 37 -1.43 -26.28 9.29
C SER A 37 -0.50 -25.93 8.13
N LEU A 38 0.29 -24.87 8.31
CA LEU A 38 1.31 -24.46 7.34
C LEU A 38 2.38 -25.54 7.14
N GLN A 39 2.66 -26.35 8.15
CA GLN A 39 3.63 -27.46 8.06
C GLN A 39 3.14 -28.54 7.08
N VAL A 40 1.85 -28.89 7.12
CA VAL A 40 1.26 -29.85 6.18
C VAL A 40 1.33 -29.31 4.75
N LEU A 41 1.07 -28.01 4.56
CA LEU A 41 1.23 -27.37 3.26
C LEU A 41 2.69 -27.42 2.79
N ALA A 42 3.66 -27.12 3.67
CA ALA A 42 5.07 -27.15 3.33
C ALA A 42 5.53 -28.55 2.93
N ALA A 43 5.10 -29.59 3.66
CA ALA A 43 5.39 -30.98 3.31
C ALA A 43 4.80 -31.37 1.93
N ASP A 44 3.57 -30.94 1.65
CA ASP A 44 2.95 -31.15 0.33
C ASP A 44 3.75 -30.47 -0.80
N VAL A 45 4.20 -29.23 -0.57
CA VAL A 45 5.03 -28.47 -1.52
C VAL A 45 6.39 -29.12 -1.71
N GLU A 46 7.06 -29.55 -0.64
CA GLU A 46 8.36 -30.19 -0.69
C GLU A 46 8.32 -31.52 -1.47
N ARG A 47 7.29 -32.34 -1.20
CA ARG A 47 7.05 -33.58 -1.93
C ARG A 47 6.85 -33.31 -3.42
N LEU A 48 5.95 -32.40 -3.77
CA LEU A 48 5.65 -32.07 -5.16
C LEU A 48 6.83 -31.41 -5.89
N ARG A 49 7.58 -30.53 -5.21
CA ARG A 49 8.79 -29.90 -5.75
C ARG A 49 9.82 -30.95 -6.14
N SER A 50 10.04 -31.94 -5.27
CA SER A 50 11.01 -33.01 -5.49
C SER A 50 10.65 -33.89 -6.70
N LEU A 51 9.35 -34.00 -7.02
CA LEU A 51 8.86 -34.73 -8.20
C LEU A 51 8.82 -33.84 -9.46
N ALA A 52 8.47 -32.56 -9.33
CA ALA A 52 8.28 -31.62 -10.44
C ALA A 52 9.59 -31.05 -11.02
N TYR A 53 10.64 -31.03 -10.22
CA TYR A 53 11.90 -30.37 -10.55
C TYR A 53 13.12 -31.20 -10.13
N ALA A 54 13.04 -32.55 -10.19
CA ALA A 54 14.12 -33.44 -9.75
C ALA A 54 15.50 -33.13 -10.39
N GLU A 55 15.50 -32.75 -11.66
CA GLU A 55 16.70 -32.45 -12.47
C GLU A 55 17.25 -31.03 -12.26
N CYS A 56 16.53 -30.14 -11.56
CA CYS A 56 16.97 -28.76 -11.37
C CYS A 56 17.99 -28.63 -10.23
N PRO A 57 18.93 -27.66 -10.34
CA PRO A 57 19.83 -27.29 -9.24
C PRO A 57 19.10 -27.00 -7.93
N GLN A 58 19.71 -27.34 -6.79
CA GLN A 58 19.07 -27.26 -5.48
C GLN A 58 18.58 -25.86 -5.11
N ASP A 59 19.38 -24.84 -5.38
CA ASP A 59 19.08 -23.42 -5.16
C ASP A 59 17.84 -22.96 -5.93
N VAL A 60 17.69 -23.41 -7.19
CA VAL A 60 16.50 -23.16 -8.01
C VAL A 60 15.29 -23.87 -7.41
N ARG A 61 15.44 -25.12 -6.95
CA ARG A 61 14.33 -25.85 -6.31
C ARG A 61 13.87 -25.17 -5.02
N ASP A 62 14.79 -24.67 -4.21
CA ASP A 62 14.49 -24.08 -2.91
C ASP A 62 13.80 -22.73 -3.03
N SER A 63 14.26 -21.88 -3.95
CA SER A 63 13.60 -20.62 -4.28
C SER A 63 12.20 -20.83 -4.86
N LEU A 64 12.03 -21.78 -5.79
CA LEU A 64 10.71 -22.16 -6.31
C LEU A 64 9.79 -22.66 -5.18
N ALA A 65 10.28 -23.53 -4.31
CA ALA A 65 9.50 -24.06 -3.20
C ALA A 65 9.03 -22.97 -2.25
N ALA A 66 9.89 -22.02 -1.90
CA ALA A 66 9.53 -20.85 -1.11
C ALA A 66 8.40 -20.06 -1.77
N GLN A 67 8.54 -19.75 -3.07
CA GLN A 67 7.55 -18.97 -3.80
C GLN A 67 6.20 -19.68 -3.90
N TYR A 68 6.17 -20.96 -4.28
CA TYR A 68 4.93 -21.73 -4.37
C TYR A 68 4.28 -21.95 -3.01
N PHE A 69 5.05 -22.13 -1.95
CA PHE A 69 4.53 -22.18 -0.59
C PHE A 69 3.82 -20.89 -0.22
N VAL A 70 4.47 -19.74 -0.43
CA VAL A 70 3.89 -18.43 -0.13
C VAL A 70 2.64 -18.17 -0.96
N ASP A 71 2.66 -18.49 -2.26
CA ASP A 71 1.47 -18.40 -3.12
C ASP A 71 0.31 -19.28 -2.63
N ALA A 72 0.61 -20.44 -2.05
CA ALA A 72 -0.39 -21.38 -1.58
C ALA A 72 -1.01 -21.02 -0.20
N ILE A 73 -0.42 -20.10 0.58
CA ILE A 73 -0.96 -19.68 1.88
C ILE A 73 -2.35 -19.05 1.70
N LYS A 74 -3.31 -19.46 2.55
CA LYS A 74 -4.69 -18.95 2.51
C LYS A 74 -4.88 -17.62 3.25
N ASP A 75 -4.20 -17.41 4.37
CA ASP A 75 -4.30 -16.15 5.14
C ASP A 75 -3.53 -15.04 4.41
N GLU A 76 -4.26 -14.07 3.85
CA GLU A 76 -3.71 -13.00 3.02
C GLU A 76 -2.65 -12.17 3.75
N ASP A 77 -2.89 -11.79 5.01
CA ASP A 77 -1.90 -11.04 5.78
C ASP A 77 -0.60 -11.82 5.96
N THR A 78 -0.69 -13.13 6.29
CA THR A 78 0.49 -13.99 6.44
C THR A 78 1.18 -14.19 5.11
N GLN A 79 0.42 -14.35 4.02
CA GLN A 79 0.95 -14.43 2.68
C GLN A 79 1.74 -13.16 2.33
N HIS A 80 1.15 -11.98 2.44
CA HIS A 80 1.80 -10.71 2.12
C HIS A 80 3.02 -10.44 3.01
N ALA A 81 2.90 -10.67 4.32
CA ALA A 81 4.03 -10.53 5.23
C ALA A 81 5.19 -11.47 4.87
N THR A 82 4.89 -12.70 4.45
CA THR A 82 5.92 -13.67 4.07
C THR A 82 6.54 -13.33 2.71
N ARG A 83 5.75 -12.82 1.74
CA ARG A 83 6.28 -12.31 0.45
C ARG A 83 7.33 -11.24 0.65
N LEU A 84 7.12 -10.32 1.58
CA LEU A 84 8.05 -9.22 1.88
C LEU A 84 9.39 -9.67 2.49
N MET A 85 9.47 -10.90 2.99
CA MET A 85 10.69 -11.41 3.60
C MET A 85 11.75 -11.84 2.57
N ASP A 86 11.39 -11.96 1.28
CA ASP A 86 12.27 -12.47 0.22
C ASP A 86 12.96 -13.79 0.61
N ALA A 87 12.15 -14.74 1.08
CA ALA A 87 12.62 -16.04 1.55
C ALA A 87 13.33 -16.82 0.43
N LYS A 88 14.58 -17.24 0.70
CA LYS A 88 15.40 -17.99 -0.27
C LYS A 88 15.09 -19.48 -0.32
N ASP A 89 14.50 -20.01 0.75
CA ASP A 89 14.23 -21.43 0.92
C ASP A 89 12.90 -21.65 1.66
N LEU A 90 12.31 -22.83 1.43
CA LEU A 90 11.02 -23.22 2.00
C LEU A 90 11.01 -23.19 3.53
N LYS A 91 12.11 -23.56 4.17
CA LYS A 91 12.22 -23.64 5.63
C LYS A 91 12.19 -22.24 6.23
N SER A 92 12.91 -21.29 5.64
CA SER A 92 12.86 -19.87 6.03
C SER A 92 11.47 -19.27 5.85
N ALA A 93 10.82 -19.53 4.70
CA ALA A 93 9.45 -19.07 4.45
C ALA A 93 8.47 -19.62 5.50
N LEU A 94 8.49 -20.93 5.74
CA LEU A 94 7.64 -21.59 6.73
C LEU A 94 7.88 -21.03 8.15
N ALA A 95 9.14 -20.92 8.56
CA ALA A 95 9.49 -20.44 9.89
C ALA A 95 8.98 -19.01 10.12
N TYR A 96 9.14 -18.14 9.11
CA TYR A 96 8.62 -16.78 9.19
C TYR A 96 7.09 -16.73 9.21
N SER A 97 6.41 -17.45 8.31
CA SER A 97 4.94 -17.50 8.30
C SER A 97 4.37 -17.98 9.64
N MET A 98 5.00 -18.97 10.27
CA MET A 98 4.62 -19.45 11.60
C MET A 98 4.84 -18.38 12.68
N LYS A 99 6.01 -17.70 12.68
CA LYS A 99 6.31 -16.62 13.62
C LYS A 99 5.32 -15.46 13.48
N TYR A 100 5.04 -15.04 12.24
CA TYR A 100 4.08 -13.99 11.96
C TYR A 100 2.67 -14.40 12.41
N GLY A 101 2.24 -15.63 12.11
CA GLY A 101 0.96 -16.15 12.56
C GLY A 101 0.81 -16.13 14.09
N ALA A 102 1.85 -16.54 14.83
CA ALA A 102 1.86 -16.50 16.29
C ALA A 102 1.88 -15.06 16.85
N ALA A 103 2.63 -14.16 16.23
CA ALA A 103 2.65 -12.74 16.62
C ALA A 103 1.29 -12.07 16.33
N LYS A 104 0.66 -12.39 15.20
CA LYS A 104 -0.66 -11.91 14.80
C LYS A 104 -1.75 -12.36 15.79
N THR A 105 -1.73 -13.62 16.24
CA THR A 105 -2.68 -14.09 17.26
C THR A 105 -2.44 -13.43 18.61
N ALA A 106 -1.19 -13.32 19.06
CA ALA A 106 -0.85 -12.62 20.30
C ALA A 106 -1.26 -11.14 20.27
N PHE A 107 -1.06 -10.45 19.14
CA PHE A 107 -1.47 -9.05 18.98
C PHE A 107 -2.99 -8.91 19.07
N LYS A 108 -3.76 -9.78 18.40
CA LYS A 108 -5.23 -9.81 18.50
C LYS A 108 -5.70 -10.03 19.94
N THR A 109 -5.09 -10.95 20.67
CA THR A 109 -5.43 -11.19 22.09
C THR A 109 -5.05 -10.00 22.98
N SER A 110 -3.91 -9.34 22.73
CA SER A 110 -3.47 -8.17 23.51
C SER A 110 -4.34 -6.93 23.28
N ARG A 111 -4.82 -6.72 22.05
CA ARG A 111 -5.74 -5.63 21.71
C ARG A 111 -7.06 -5.79 22.45
N ASN A 112 -7.54 -7.02 22.64
CA ASN A 112 -8.76 -7.30 23.41
C ASN A 112 -8.61 -7.04 24.93
N VAL A 113 -7.39 -6.84 25.44
CA VAL A 113 -7.11 -6.49 26.85
C VAL A 113 -6.97 -4.96 27.06
N ARG A 114 -6.79 -4.19 25.97
CA ARG A 114 -6.79 -2.72 25.99
C ARG A 114 -7.08 -2.16 24.59
N SER A 115 -8.32 -2.26 24.11
CA SER A 115 -8.73 -1.65 22.85
C SER A 115 -9.45 -0.33 23.12
N ILE A 116 -8.87 0.77 22.65
CA ILE A 116 -9.67 1.65 21.80
C ILE A 116 -9.91 0.80 20.55
N GLU A 117 -11.18 0.47 20.32
CA GLU A 117 -11.65 -0.09 19.07
C GLU A 117 -11.22 0.89 17.97
N ILE A 118 -10.16 0.56 17.24
CA ILE A 118 -10.24 0.83 15.82
C ILE A 118 -11.07 -0.36 15.36
N GLU A 119 -12.40 -0.18 15.39
CA GLU A 119 -13.27 -0.93 14.48
C GLU A 119 -12.50 -0.97 13.16
N ASP A 120 -12.33 -2.14 12.56
CA ASP A 120 -12.14 -2.20 11.12
C ASP A 120 -13.44 -1.62 10.57
N GLY A 121 -13.49 -0.29 10.59
CA GLY A 121 -14.61 0.52 10.23
C GLY A 121 -14.85 0.12 8.82
N THR A 122 -15.93 -0.64 8.65
CA THR A 122 -16.81 -0.59 7.51
C THR A 122 -16.42 0.61 6.68
N TRP A 123 -15.91 0.35 5.48
CA TRP A 123 -15.65 1.31 4.43
C TRP A 123 -16.90 2.18 4.21
N LYS A 124 -17.13 3.13 5.10
CA LYS A 124 -18.30 4.00 5.22
C LYS A 124 -17.90 5.35 5.79
N GLU A 125 -16.90 5.42 6.68
CA GLU A 125 -16.38 6.72 7.14
C GLU A 125 -15.38 7.35 6.14
N LYS A 126 -14.76 6.53 5.27
CA LYS A 126 -13.98 7.06 4.14
C LYS A 126 -14.88 7.73 3.09
N ASP A 127 -16.16 7.38 3.05
CA ASP A 127 -17.06 7.76 1.96
C ASP A 127 -17.61 9.17 2.14
N GLU A 128 -18.01 9.62 3.33
CA GLU A 128 -18.56 10.98 3.50
C GLU A 128 -17.53 12.07 3.18
N LYS A 129 -16.26 11.83 3.56
CA LYS A 129 -15.17 12.77 3.31
C LYS A 129 -14.76 12.75 1.84
N PHE A 130 -14.75 11.58 1.20
CA PHE A 130 -14.54 11.45 -0.24
C PHE A 130 -15.70 12.07 -1.03
N ASP A 131 -16.94 11.85 -0.62
CA ASP A 131 -18.15 12.39 -1.24
C ASP A 131 -18.21 13.91 -1.11
N CYS A 132 -17.77 14.45 0.04
CA CYS A 132 -17.61 15.88 0.21
C CYS A 132 -16.54 16.47 -0.73
N LEU A 133 -15.42 15.75 -0.94
CA LEU A 133 -14.39 16.14 -1.90
C LEU A 133 -14.90 16.05 -3.34
N LEU A 134 -15.62 14.99 -3.70
CA LEU A 134 -16.23 14.79 -5.02
C LEU A 134 -17.29 15.86 -5.32
N LYS A 135 -18.19 16.17 -4.36
CA LYS A 135 -19.15 17.28 -4.48
C LYS A 135 -18.46 18.64 -4.62
N THR A 136 -17.30 18.82 -4.00
CA THR A 136 -16.54 20.07 -4.12
C THR A 136 -15.92 20.20 -5.51
N LEU A 137 -15.35 19.12 -6.03
CA LEU A 137 -14.78 19.08 -7.38
C LEU A 137 -15.86 19.25 -8.46
N GLU A 138 -17.00 18.60 -8.29
CA GLU A 138 -18.15 18.73 -9.19
C GLU A 138 -18.67 20.18 -9.26
N LYS A 139 -18.79 20.85 -8.11
CA LYS A 139 -19.14 22.29 -8.05
C LYS A 139 -18.12 23.16 -8.77
N LEU A 140 -16.82 22.87 -8.64
CA LEU A 140 -15.76 23.62 -9.32
C LEU A 140 -15.80 23.41 -10.84
N LEU A 141 -16.05 22.18 -11.29
CA LEU A 141 -16.16 21.83 -12.70
C LEU A 141 -17.37 22.51 -13.35
N ASN A 142 -18.52 22.49 -12.67
CA ASN A 142 -19.74 23.17 -13.13
C ASN A 142 -19.58 24.70 -13.18
N CYS A 143 -18.79 25.29 -12.27
CA CYS A 143 -18.44 26.70 -12.35
C CYS A 143 -17.52 27.02 -13.54
N HIS A 144 -16.60 26.10 -13.86
CA HIS A 144 -15.68 26.26 -14.98
C HIS A 144 -16.38 26.17 -16.34
N VAL A 145 -17.23 25.15 -16.53
CA VAL A 145 -18.00 24.92 -17.78
C VAL A 145 -19.04 26.02 -18.00
N ALA A 146 -19.68 26.54 -16.93
CA ALA A 146 -20.62 27.65 -17.03
C ALA A 146 -19.95 29.02 -17.29
N GLY A 147 -18.61 29.10 -17.37
CA GLY A 147 -17.88 30.36 -17.55
C GLY A 147 -18.08 31.36 -16.41
N LYS A 148 -18.57 30.92 -15.24
CA LYS A 148 -18.91 31.80 -14.12
C LYS A 148 -17.73 31.93 -13.17
N LYS A 149 -17.25 33.15 -12.95
CA LYS A 149 -16.21 33.46 -11.94
C LYS A 149 -16.70 33.03 -10.56
N THR A 150 -15.84 32.32 -9.82
CA THR A 150 -16.12 31.76 -8.49
C THR A 150 -16.78 32.77 -7.52
N PRO A 151 -17.62 32.32 -6.56
CA PRO A 151 -18.23 33.22 -5.59
C PRO A 151 -17.14 33.99 -4.84
N ARG A 152 -17.20 35.32 -4.93
CA ARG A 152 -16.24 36.23 -4.30
C ARG A 152 -16.08 35.87 -2.82
N ARG A 153 -14.86 35.49 -2.42
CA ARG A 153 -14.47 35.42 -1.01
C ARG A 153 -14.84 36.72 -0.30
N ASN A 154 -15.42 36.58 0.88
CA ASN A 154 -15.82 37.68 1.74
C ASN A 154 -14.67 38.71 1.85
N PRO A 155 -14.86 39.99 1.52
CA PRO A 155 -13.76 40.95 1.43
C PRO A 155 -13.13 41.35 2.76
N ASN A 156 -13.74 41.00 3.89
CA ASN A 156 -13.25 41.33 5.22
C ASN A 156 -12.30 40.24 5.72
N VAL A 157 -11.04 40.33 5.30
CA VAL A 157 -9.93 39.57 5.89
C VAL A 157 -9.11 40.54 6.72
N THR A 158 -8.91 40.25 8.00
CA THR A 158 -7.96 40.98 8.84
C THR A 158 -6.54 40.60 8.43
N CYS A 159 -5.74 41.59 8.06
CA CYS A 159 -4.33 41.35 7.76
C CYS A 159 -3.58 41.02 9.05
N TRP A 160 -3.01 39.83 9.12
CA TRP A 160 -2.32 39.30 10.29
C TRP A 160 -1.12 40.16 10.73
N LYS A 161 -0.53 40.92 9.80
CA LYS A 161 0.60 41.82 10.08
C LYS A 161 0.20 43.15 10.72
N CYS A 162 -1.02 43.64 10.52
CA CYS A 162 -1.42 44.99 10.97
C CYS A 162 -2.75 45.06 11.74
N LYS A 163 -3.42 43.92 11.99
CA LYS A 163 -4.65 43.77 12.79
C LYS A 163 -5.80 44.76 12.49
N LYS A 164 -5.84 45.38 11.30
CA LYS A 164 -6.95 46.24 10.86
C LYS A 164 -7.79 45.55 9.78
N ARG A 165 -9.10 45.83 9.78
CA ARG A 165 -10.05 45.36 8.75
C ARG A 165 -9.92 46.23 7.51
N GLY A 166 -9.76 45.61 6.34
CA GLY A 166 -9.67 46.31 5.06
C GLY A 166 -10.18 45.45 3.91
N ARG A 167 -10.73 46.09 2.88
CA ARG A 167 -11.35 45.41 1.73
C ARG A 167 -10.29 45.05 0.69
N TYR A 168 -10.09 43.76 0.44
CA TYR A 168 -9.14 43.28 -0.57
C TYR A 168 -9.66 43.57 -1.99
N LYS A 169 -8.99 44.45 -2.74
CA LYS A 169 -9.20 44.62 -4.19
C LYS A 169 -8.10 43.85 -4.93
N GLY A 170 -8.50 42.74 -5.53
CA GLY A 170 -7.63 41.87 -6.30
C GLY A 170 -7.21 42.51 -7.63
N SER A 171 -6.04 43.14 -7.62
CA SER A 171 -5.09 43.16 -8.73
C SER A 171 -3.75 43.65 -8.16
N ALA A 172 -2.66 43.01 -8.58
CA ALA A 172 -1.33 43.29 -8.05
C ALA A 172 -0.94 44.77 -8.25
N ARG A 173 -1.04 45.57 -7.18
CA ARG A 173 -0.08 46.61 -6.72
C ARG A 173 -0.74 47.52 -5.65
N ARG A 174 -0.02 47.66 -4.53
CA ARG A 174 -0.14 48.67 -3.44
C ARG A 174 -1.52 48.92 -2.82
N PHE A 175 -1.62 48.57 -1.54
CA PHE A 175 -2.59 49.17 -0.61
C PHE A 175 -2.43 50.71 -0.65
N ARG A 176 -3.44 51.44 -1.12
CA ARG A 176 -3.51 52.90 -0.94
C ARG A 176 -4.41 53.20 0.27
N PRO A 177 -3.94 53.97 1.27
CA PRO A 177 -4.82 54.49 2.30
C PRO A 177 -5.70 55.57 1.68
N THR A 178 -7.02 55.40 1.75
CA THR A 178 -7.98 56.47 1.46
C THR A 178 -8.13 57.33 2.70
N GLY A 179 -7.48 58.50 2.72
CA GLY A 179 -7.70 59.51 3.75
C GLY A 179 -8.81 60.50 3.37
N LYS A 180 -9.43 61.11 4.39
CA LYS A 180 -9.57 62.57 4.57
C LYS A 180 -10.23 62.85 5.92
N THR A 181 -9.77 63.90 6.61
CA THR A 181 -10.31 64.33 7.91
C THR A 181 -9.30 64.95 8.89
N ASN A 182 -8.34 65.73 8.38
CA ASN A 182 -7.80 66.99 8.92
C ASN A 182 -7.34 67.06 10.39
N VAL A 183 -6.03 67.20 10.62
CA VAL A 183 -5.34 68.31 11.34
C VAL A 183 -3.84 67.95 11.39
N TRP A 184 -3.00 68.78 10.77
CA TRP A 184 -1.58 68.99 11.13
C TRP A 184 -1.56 70.31 11.94
N PRO A 185 -0.61 70.63 12.84
CA PRO A 185 0.83 70.30 12.76
C PRO A 185 1.42 69.90 14.14
N SER A 186 2.65 69.43 14.28
CA SER A 186 3.86 70.23 14.10
C SER A 186 5.10 69.40 14.45
N TYR A 187 6.19 69.79 13.81
CA TYR A 187 7.50 69.17 13.82
C TYR A 187 8.19 69.27 15.19
N GLY A 188 8.95 68.24 15.53
CA GLY A 188 9.85 68.25 16.68
C GLY A 188 10.79 67.06 16.65
N ALA A 189 11.86 67.15 15.87
CA ALA A 189 12.98 66.22 15.94
C ALA A 189 13.68 66.36 17.30
N LYS A 190 14.11 65.23 17.88
CA LYS A 190 15.37 65.14 18.63
C LYS A 190 15.81 63.68 18.68
N ALA A 191 16.90 63.40 17.95
CA ALA A 191 17.75 62.27 18.19
C ALA A 191 18.49 62.47 19.53
N ALA A 192 18.72 61.39 20.26
CA ALA A 192 19.84 61.30 21.17
C ALA A 192 20.37 59.85 21.15
N PHE A 193 21.67 59.78 20.90
CA PHE A 193 22.52 58.60 20.88
C PHE A 193 22.59 57.90 22.25
N THR A 194 22.99 56.64 22.17
CA THR A 194 23.57 55.75 23.20
C THR A 194 24.28 56.41 24.38
N GLN A 195 24.12 55.80 25.57
CA GLN A 195 25.21 55.03 26.21
C GLN A 195 24.62 53.97 27.14
#